data_AF-A0A914LTD3-F1
#
_entry.id   AF-A0A914LTD3-F1
#
_cell.length_a   1.000
_cell.length_b   1.000
_cell.length_c   1.000
_cell.angle_alpha   90.00
_cell.angle_beta   90.00
_cell.angle_gamma   90.00
#
_symmetry.space_group_name_H-M   'P 1'
#
loop_
_entity.id
_entity.type
_entity.pdbx_description
1 polymer ?
#
loop_
_entity_poly.entity_id
_entity_poly.type
_entity_poly.pdbx_seq_one_letter_code
_entity_poly.pdbx_strand_id
1 'polypeptide(L)'
;MENVDQMIIDSFANELNCSFSINKEFQNLSDLGPNQIIEGVIRCLWKCNPSTITTIPSYKMPGNAVDRFKIATRIAQEIKSLGINDSQIGYQTLLYPNVFESRRIFLALFERLPKEKVVVDEMKRTPLEQLKFNVGEVIAKQLSEHWTPEFCRFYDLKRIGRFWHTRGEDTFGRNEEKFNKEVNIEKEEKSVLENLEQPKIGEKPKLPPKPKLAAKPITSEEQKEIFSSATPSTSDQVFTDNEDLAEQISSKRSNLLESQSVLLRFQQQIAQLTEQIQNKQETANLNDKRLLALLEEGDAEENLEKLRNFVATAEERRLALEEKFMEAKAELLARLENAKSVTKDNYPESYDQNIINELEDEFERKKRIQAKLLKELQKSSTSENNGIKSENRKKMLDKILEINAMVVKQNEQIRKTASSVQQIRREIVQLDGILDRTFTAVDRWIGANGSVYSSGISSSMTLTQKENKQMVIIRRQRAYKLLVKTHEQCALITSAIQTQGEMECQLDELANKIEMETQKGVDGQLERLLDDLMVIRAENRELERRIENEEGENGDEQEE
;
A
#
# COMPACT_ATOMS: atom_id res chain seq x y z
N MET A 1 51.96 0.13 -24.79
CA MET A 1 50.81 -0.62 -24.26
C MET A 1 51.03 -0.96 -22.80
N GLU A 2 52.17 -1.55 -22.44
CA GLU A 2 52.58 -1.90 -21.07
C GLU A 2 52.32 -0.78 -20.02
N ASN A 3 52.71 0.49 -20.27
CA ASN A 3 52.46 1.60 -19.34
C ASN A 3 50.97 1.78 -18.93
N VAL A 4 50.02 1.44 -19.82
CA VAL A 4 48.57 1.55 -19.51
C VAL A 4 48.12 0.39 -18.65
N ASP A 5 48.68 -0.82 -18.87
CA ASP A 5 48.37 -2.00 -18.05
C ASP A 5 48.98 -1.85 -16.65
N GLN A 6 50.21 -1.32 -16.54
CA GLN A 6 50.83 -0.98 -15.26
C GLN A 6 50.00 0.05 -14.48
N MET A 7 49.55 1.13 -15.13
CA MET A 7 48.67 2.12 -14.49
C MET A 7 47.35 1.49 -13.99
N ILE A 8 46.75 0.59 -14.77
CA ILE A 8 45.54 -0.15 -14.38
C ILE A 8 45.80 -1.08 -13.18
N ILE A 9 46.95 -1.75 -13.14
CA ILE A 9 47.35 -2.65 -12.06
C ILE A 9 47.65 -1.87 -10.76
N ASP A 10 48.31 -0.73 -10.87
CA ASP A 10 48.57 0.18 -9.75
C ASP A 10 47.27 0.74 -9.16
N SER A 11 46.30 1.14 -9.99
CA SER A 11 44.97 1.55 -9.52
C SER A 11 44.17 0.38 -8.90
N PHE A 12 44.32 -0.88 -9.34
CA PHE A 12 43.73 -2.03 -8.64
C PHE A 12 44.31 -2.22 -7.23
N ALA A 13 45.61 -1.99 -7.06
CA ALA A 13 46.30 -2.11 -5.78
C ALA A 13 45.94 -0.95 -4.83
N ASN A 14 46.00 0.29 -5.30
CA ASN A 14 45.88 1.48 -4.45
C ASN A 14 44.42 1.92 -4.20
N GLU A 15 43.53 1.86 -5.20
CA GLU A 15 42.19 2.48 -5.11
C GLU A 15 41.08 1.46 -4.76
N LEU A 16 41.27 0.19 -5.16
CA LEU A 16 40.21 -0.82 -5.22
C LEU A 16 40.39 -2.01 -4.26
N ASN A 17 41.57 -2.17 -3.66
CA ASN A 17 41.91 -3.25 -2.73
C ASN A 17 41.52 -4.65 -3.25
N CYS A 18 41.78 -4.91 -4.54
CA CYS A 18 41.43 -6.16 -5.21
C CYS A 18 42.12 -7.38 -4.57
N SER A 19 41.41 -8.51 -4.43
CA SER A 19 41.92 -9.64 -3.64
C SER A 19 43.19 -10.30 -4.21
N PHE A 20 43.46 -10.11 -5.51
CA PHE A 20 44.63 -10.62 -6.22
C PHE A 20 45.83 -9.65 -6.22
N SER A 21 45.66 -8.38 -5.86
CA SER A 21 46.74 -7.36 -5.91
C SER A 21 47.80 -7.53 -4.81
N ILE A 22 47.55 -8.38 -3.81
CA ILE A 22 48.46 -8.63 -2.67
C ILE A 22 49.77 -9.32 -3.10
N ASN A 23 49.75 -10.12 -4.18
CA ASN A 23 50.87 -11.00 -4.51
C ASN A 23 51.93 -10.39 -5.46
N LYS A 24 51.67 -9.24 -6.12
CA LYS A 24 52.58 -8.59 -7.11
C LYS A 24 53.08 -9.48 -8.28
N GLU A 25 52.43 -10.61 -8.56
CA GLU A 25 52.85 -11.57 -9.60
C GLU A 25 52.36 -11.23 -11.01
N PHE A 26 51.47 -10.24 -11.17
CA PHE A 26 50.87 -9.87 -12.46
C PHE A 26 51.38 -8.51 -12.92
N GLN A 27 51.99 -8.44 -14.11
CA GLN A 27 52.49 -7.17 -14.69
C GLN A 27 51.74 -6.73 -15.94
N ASN A 28 51.01 -7.64 -16.62
CA ASN A 28 50.21 -7.31 -17.79
C ASN A 28 48.74 -7.72 -17.60
N LEU A 29 47.83 -7.00 -18.28
CA LEU A 29 46.40 -7.31 -18.26
C LEU A 29 46.07 -8.68 -18.88
N SER A 30 46.97 -9.21 -19.72
CA SER A 30 46.92 -10.56 -20.28
C SER A 30 47.08 -11.68 -19.24
N ASP A 31 47.71 -11.40 -18.10
CA ASP A 31 47.99 -12.39 -17.06
C ASP A 31 46.78 -12.59 -16.11
N LEU A 32 45.75 -11.73 -16.24
CA LEU A 32 44.56 -11.74 -15.40
C LEU A 32 43.46 -12.63 -15.96
N GLY A 33 43.03 -13.62 -15.17
CA GLY A 33 41.93 -14.52 -15.50
C GLY A 33 40.54 -13.83 -15.44
N PRO A 34 39.51 -14.42 -16.06
CA PRO A 34 38.18 -13.81 -16.15
C PRO A 34 37.55 -13.47 -14.79
N ASN A 35 37.80 -14.29 -13.77
CA ASN A 35 37.30 -14.04 -12.42
C ASN A 35 37.96 -12.80 -11.76
N GLN A 36 39.23 -12.53 -12.07
CA GLN A 36 39.96 -11.37 -11.53
C GLN A 36 39.53 -10.08 -12.24
N ILE A 37 39.33 -10.13 -13.57
CA ILE A 37 38.77 -9.02 -14.35
C ILE A 37 37.36 -8.68 -13.85
N ILE A 38 36.49 -9.67 -13.64
CA ILE A 38 35.14 -9.44 -13.08
C ILE A 38 35.20 -8.86 -11.66
N GLU A 39 36.09 -9.36 -10.78
CA GLU A 39 36.28 -8.78 -9.44
C GLU A 39 36.69 -7.30 -9.52
N GLY A 40 37.64 -6.95 -10.39
CA GLY A 40 38.06 -5.56 -10.60
C GLY A 40 36.89 -4.69 -11.07
N VAL A 41 36.15 -5.13 -12.09
CA VAL A 41 34.97 -4.42 -12.62
C VAL A 41 33.90 -4.19 -11.55
N ILE A 42 33.55 -5.21 -10.76
CA ILE A 42 32.54 -5.08 -9.69
C ILE A 42 33.01 -4.07 -8.63
N ARG A 43 34.29 -4.08 -8.25
CA ARG A 43 34.84 -3.12 -7.28
C ARG A 43 34.85 -1.70 -7.82
N CYS A 44 35.14 -1.49 -9.10
CA CYS A 44 34.98 -0.18 -9.74
C CYS A 44 33.52 0.29 -9.69
N LEU A 45 32.57 -0.57 -10.03
CA LEU A 45 31.14 -0.25 -10.00
C LEU A 45 30.65 0.14 -8.59
N TRP A 46 31.05 -0.60 -7.55
CA TRP A 46 30.73 -0.26 -6.16
C TRP A 46 31.32 1.08 -5.71
N LYS A 47 32.49 1.48 -6.23
CA LYS A 47 33.12 2.78 -5.96
C LYS A 47 32.48 3.93 -6.74
N CYS A 48 32.05 3.71 -7.99
CA CYS A 48 31.34 4.70 -8.78
C CYS A 48 29.90 4.94 -8.25
N ASN A 49 29.17 3.87 -7.92
CA ASN A 49 27.79 3.91 -7.47
C ASN A 49 27.58 2.96 -6.27
N PRO A 50 27.57 3.45 -5.01
CA PRO A 50 27.44 2.59 -3.82
C PRO A 50 26.09 1.84 -3.77
N SER A 51 25.06 2.33 -4.45
CA SER A 51 23.76 1.63 -4.61
C SER A 51 23.89 0.24 -5.24
N THR A 52 24.90 0.01 -6.09
CA THR A 52 25.13 -1.27 -6.78
C THR A 52 25.58 -2.41 -5.84
N ILE A 53 26.00 -2.08 -4.61
CA ILE A 53 26.31 -3.07 -3.57
C ILE A 53 25.05 -3.90 -3.20
N THR A 54 23.86 -3.31 -3.33
CA THR A 54 22.58 -4.01 -3.09
C THR A 54 22.18 -4.94 -4.23
N THR A 55 22.59 -4.64 -5.47
CA THR A 55 22.21 -5.39 -6.67
C THR A 55 23.19 -6.50 -7.02
N ILE A 56 24.47 -6.33 -6.67
CA ILE A 56 25.55 -7.30 -6.81
C ILE A 56 26.28 -7.40 -5.45
N PRO A 57 25.89 -8.32 -4.55
CA PRO A 57 26.44 -8.40 -3.19
C PRO A 57 27.73 -9.24 -3.07
N SER A 58 28.22 -9.81 -4.17
CA SER A 58 29.43 -10.66 -4.21
C SER A 58 30.35 -10.25 -5.35
N TYR A 59 31.64 -10.17 -5.06
CA TYR A 59 32.71 -9.96 -6.03
C TYR A 59 33.17 -11.26 -6.72
N LYS A 60 32.65 -12.42 -6.29
CA LYS A 60 32.93 -13.75 -6.88
C LYS A 60 31.75 -14.22 -7.73
N MET A 61 32.05 -14.74 -8.92
CA MET A 61 31.06 -15.37 -9.80
C MET A 61 30.57 -16.74 -9.27
N PRO A 62 29.27 -17.08 -9.41
CA PRO A 62 28.76 -18.41 -9.08
C PRO A 62 29.35 -19.52 -9.96
N GLY A 63 29.33 -20.76 -9.48
CA GLY A 63 29.70 -21.92 -10.29
C GLY A 63 28.69 -22.26 -11.40
N ASN A 64 27.41 -21.95 -11.21
CA ASN A 64 26.35 -22.26 -12.17
C ASN A 64 26.45 -21.39 -13.44
N ALA A 65 26.36 -21.99 -14.62
CA ALA A 65 26.47 -21.27 -15.90
C ALA A 65 25.31 -20.27 -16.13
N VAL A 66 24.09 -20.64 -15.72
CA VAL A 66 22.90 -19.78 -15.87
C VAL A 66 22.98 -18.55 -14.98
N ASP A 67 23.48 -18.69 -13.76
CA ASP A 67 23.58 -17.58 -12.83
C ASP A 67 24.78 -16.67 -13.14
N ARG A 68 25.88 -17.24 -13.69
CA ARG A 68 26.96 -16.46 -14.33
C ARG A 68 26.43 -15.57 -15.46
N PHE A 69 25.60 -16.11 -16.35
CA PHE A 69 24.97 -15.34 -17.43
C PHE A 69 24.09 -14.20 -16.90
N LYS A 70 23.22 -14.47 -15.92
CA LYS A 70 22.35 -13.43 -15.32
C LYS A 70 23.17 -12.31 -14.68
N ILE A 71 24.19 -12.65 -13.90
CA ILE A 71 25.02 -11.66 -13.21
C ILE A 71 25.88 -10.87 -14.21
N ALA A 72 26.47 -11.53 -15.22
CA ALA A 72 27.22 -10.83 -16.27
C ALA A 72 26.33 -9.88 -17.09
N THR A 73 25.09 -10.28 -17.39
CA THR A 73 24.12 -9.41 -18.05
C THR A 73 23.77 -8.19 -17.19
N ARG A 74 23.58 -8.39 -15.87
CA ARG A 74 23.31 -7.28 -14.92
C ARG A 74 24.50 -6.33 -14.79
N ILE A 75 25.72 -6.85 -14.66
CA ILE A 75 26.96 -6.05 -14.66
C ILE A 75 27.06 -5.23 -15.95
N ALA A 76 26.81 -5.83 -17.12
CA ALA A 76 26.82 -5.11 -18.40
C ALA A 76 25.74 -4.01 -18.49
N GLN A 77 24.58 -4.19 -17.84
CA GLN A 77 23.55 -3.14 -17.73
C GLN A 77 23.99 -1.98 -16.83
N GLU A 78 24.64 -2.25 -15.70
CA GLU A 78 25.17 -1.19 -14.81
C GLU A 78 26.37 -0.44 -15.43
N ILE A 79 27.19 -1.11 -16.24
CA ILE A 79 28.25 -0.44 -17.03
C ILE A 79 27.63 0.49 -18.09
N LYS A 80 26.49 0.12 -18.68
CA LYS A 80 25.75 0.96 -19.62
C LYS A 80 25.02 2.12 -18.94
N SER A 81 24.45 1.92 -17.74
CA SER A 81 23.80 3.00 -16.98
C SER A 81 24.81 4.09 -16.57
N LEU A 82 26.08 3.72 -16.37
CA LEU A 82 27.21 4.64 -16.22
C LEU A 82 27.61 5.39 -17.51
N GLY A 83 26.86 5.27 -18.62
CA GLY A 83 27.05 6.07 -19.84
C GLY A 83 28.24 5.65 -20.71
N ILE A 84 28.72 4.40 -20.57
CA ILE A 84 29.71 3.81 -21.49
C ILE A 84 28.92 3.21 -22.68
N ASN A 85 28.54 4.09 -23.61
CA ASN A 85 27.63 3.79 -24.72
C ASN A 85 28.32 3.10 -25.91
N ASP A 86 29.05 2.02 -25.63
CA ASP A 86 29.58 1.11 -26.66
C ASP A 86 28.61 -0.06 -26.89
N SER A 87 28.11 -0.19 -28.12
CA SER A 87 27.10 -1.19 -28.52
C SER A 87 27.54 -2.65 -28.26
N GLN A 88 28.85 -2.88 -28.11
CA GLN A 88 29.45 -4.20 -27.95
C GLN A 88 29.59 -4.68 -26.50
N ILE A 89 29.37 -3.85 -25.48
CA ILE A 89 29.49 -4.30 -24.08
C ILE A 89 28.31 -5.22 -23.74
N GLY A 90 28.56 -6.54 -23.78
CA GLY A 90 27.59 -7.58 -23.44
C GLY A 90 28.10 -8.51 -22.35
N TYR A 91 27.26 -9.48 -21.96
CA TYR A 91 27.67 -10.56 -21.04
C TYR A 91 28.87 -11.36 -21.58
N GLN A 92 29.02 -11.43 -22.91
CA GLN A 92 30.10 -12.15 -23.58
C GLN A 92 31.48 -11.54 -23.29
N THR A 93 31.62 -10.20 -23.37
CA THR A 93 32.85 -9.46 -23.02
C THR A 93 33.28 -9.67 -21.55
N LEU A 94 32.33 -9.93 -20.65
CA LEU A 94 32.63 -10.17 -19.24
C LEU A 94 32.97 -11.64 -18.94
N LEU A 95 32.30 -12.59 -19.59
CA LEU A 95 32.56 -14.03 -19.41
C LEU A 95 33.78 -14.53 -20.21
N TYR A 96 34.10 -13.88 -21.32
CA TYR A 96 35.22 -14.18 -22.21
C TYR A 96 36.00 -12.89 -22.53
N PRO A 97 36.74 -12.34 -21.54
CA PRO A 97 37.38 -11.04 -21.69
C PRO A 97 38.51 -11.07 -22.70
N ASN A 98 38.43 -10.17 -23.68
CA ASN A 98 39.52 -9.81 -24.57
C ASN A 98 40.36 -8.70 -23.89
N VAL A 99 41.70 -8.80 -23.93
CA VAL A 99 42.64 -7.83 -23.33
C VAL A 99 42.38 -6.40 -23.83
N PHE A 100 41.96 -6.23 -25.09
CA PHE A 100 41.62 -4.91 -25.63
C PHE A 100 40.32 -4.34 -25.04
N GLU A 101 39.29 -5.19 -24.91
CA GLU A 101 37.98 -4.77 -24.39
C GLU A 101 38.02 -4.52 -22.89
N SER A 102 38.72 -5.37 -22.11
CA SER A 102 38.91 -5.17 -20.69
C SER A 102 39.70 -3.89 -20.41
N ARG A 103 40.77 -3.58 -21.16
CA ARG A 103 41.52 -2.32 -21.05
C ARG A 103 40.62 -1.11 -21.26
N ARG A 104 39.77 -1.13 -22.31
CA ARG A 104 38.81 -0.04 -22.59
C ARG A 104 37.79 0.13 -21.46
N ILE A 105 37.21 -0.97 -20.96
CA ILE A 105 36.26 -0.95 -19.85
C ILE A 105 36.91 -0.36 -18.60
N PHE A 106 38.14 -0.79 -18.26
CA PHE A 106 38.85 -0.26 -17.11
C PHE A 106 39.18 1.21 -17.25
N LEU A 107 39.72 1.67 -18.38
CA LEU A 107 39.99 3.10 -18.61
C LEU A 107 38.72 3.96 -18.46
N ALA A 108 37.60 3.53 -19.04
CA ALA A 108 36.32 4.25 -18.95
C ALA A 108 35.72 4.25 -17.53
N LEU A 109 35.98 3.21 -16.73
CA LEU A 109 35.58 3.16 -15.32
C LEU A 109 36.51 3.99 -14.43
N PHE A 110 37.84 3.92 -14.63
CA PHE A 110 38.83 4.71 -13.90
C PHE A 110 38.68 6.22 -14.14
N GLU A 111 38.35 6.64 -15.37
CA GLU A 111 38.07 8.05 -15.67
C GLU A 111 36.86 8.60 -14.88
N ARG A 112 35.89 7.73 -14.55
CA ARG A 112 34.66 8.05 -13.80
C ARG A 112 34.73 7.72 -12.31
N LEU A 113 35.84 7.17 -11.80
CA LEU A 113 36.06 7.13 -10.36
C LEU A 113 36.12 8.57 -9.83
N PRO A 114 35.66 8.82 -8.59
CA PRO A 114 35.76 10.14 -7.98
C PRO A 114 37.23 10.47 -7.75
N LYS A 115 37.83 11.18 -8.71
CA LYS A 115 39.24 11.59 -8.69
C LYS A 115 39.55 12.24 -7.35
N GLU A 116 40.49 11.63 -6.64
CA GLU A 116 40.88 12.04 -5.30
C GLU A 116 41.24 13.53 -5.31
N LYS A 117 40.56 14.33 -4.47
CA LYS A 117 40.86 15.76 -4.40
C LYS A 117 42.32 15.87 -3.97
N VAL A 118 43.10 16.54 -4.82
CA VAL A 118 44.52 16.86 -4.62
C VAL A 118 44.79 17.08 -3.14
N VAL A 119 45.75 16.34 -2.60
CA VAL A 119 46.30 16.56 -1.26
C VAL A 119 46.88 17.97 -1.25
N VAL A 120 46.06 18.95 -0.83
CA VAL A 120 46.52 20.31 -0.58
C VAL A 120 47.38 20.25 0.68
N ASP A 121 48.57 20.82 0.56
CA ASP A 121 49.63 20.87 1.55
C ASP A 121 49.18 21.22 2.98
N GLU A 122 50.10 20.93 3.90
CA GLU A 122 50.05 21.14 5.36
C GLU A 122 49.84 22.60 5.79
N MET A 123 48.74 23.22 5.38
CA MET A 123 48.28 24.48 5.92
C MET A 123 47.89 24.27 7.38
N LYS A 124 48.63 24.96 8.26
CA LYS A 124 48.54 24.89 9.73
C LYS A 124 47.08 24.82 10.21
N ARG A 125 46.61 23.60 10.48
CA ARG A 125 45.27 23.35 11.02
C ARG A 125 45.09 24.17 12.28
N THR A 126 43.95 24.84 12.44
CA THR A 126 43.66 25.53 13.69
C THR A 126 43.62 24.49 14.84
N PRO A 127 43.91 24.87 16.10
CA PRO A 127 43.92 23.91 17.21
C PRO A 127 42.62 23.10 17.33
N LEU A 128 41.48 23.69 16.95
CA LEU A 128 40.17 23.03 16.91
C LEU A 128 40.05 22.00 15.78
N GLU A 129 40.58 22.28 14.59
CA GLU A 129 40.60 21.33 13.47
C GLU A 129 41.60 20.20 13.72
N GLN A 130 42.73 20.51 14.36
CA GLN A 130 43.71 19.52 14.78
C GLN A 130 43.13 18.61 15.88
N LEU A 131 42.38 19.16 16.84
CA LEU A 131 41.60 18.37 17.80
C LEU A 131 40.53 17.51 17.11
N LYS A 132 39.75 18.07 16.17
CA LYS A 132 38.74 17.31 15.39
C LYS A 132 39.37 16.17 14.61
N PHE A 133 40.54 16.39 13.99
CA PHE A 133 41.28 15.35 13.28
C PHE A 133 41.78 14.27 14.24
N ASN A 134 42.41 14.64 15.36
CA ASN A 134 42.90 13.69 16.36
C ASN A 134 41.76 12.86 16.99
N VAL A 135 40.63 13.50 17.29
CA VAL A 135 39.41 12.82 17.77
C VAL A 135 38.85 11.89 16.69
N GLY A 136 38.80 12.33 15.44
CA GLY A 136 38.41 11.50 14.29
C GLY A 136 39.32 10.29 14.09
N GLU A 137 40.63 10.45 14.25
CA GLU A 137 41.61 9.37 14.14
C GLU A 137 41.50 8.37 15.30
N VAL A 138 41.30 8.85 16.53
CA VAL A 138 41.06 8.00 17.71
C VAL A 138 39.75 7.24 17.58
N ILE A 139 38.68 7.89 17.11
CA ILE A 139 37.39 7.23 16.85
C ILE A 139 37.52 6.21 15.70
N ALA A 140 38.23 6.54 14.62
CA ALA A 140 38.49 5.60 13.53
C ALA A 140 39.30 4.38 13.99
N LYS A 141 40.30 4.58 14.88
CA LYS A 141 41.02 3.49 15.54
C LYS A 141 40.10 2.65 16.43
N GLN A 142 39.24 3.26 17.24
CA GLN A 142 38.28 2.54 18.08
C GLN A 142 37.16 1.82 17.30
N LEU A 143 36.79 2.32 16.12
CA LEU A 143 35.80 1.68 15.22
C LEU A 143 36.41 0.59 14.33
N SER A 144 37.72 0.62 14.07
CA SER A 144 38.46 -0.45 13.39
C SER A 144 38.94 -1.55 14.36
N GLU A 145 39.09 -1.23 15.64
CA GLU A 145 39.08 -2.26 16.69
C GLU A 145 37.73 -2.98 16.73
N HIS A 146 37.76 -4.29 16.91
CA HIS A 146 36.55 -5.10 16.90
C HIS A 146 35.67 -4.74 18.10
N TRP A 147 34.38 -4.45 17.87
CA TRP A 147 33.43 -4.10 18.92
C TRP A 147 33.56 -5.02 20.14
N THR A 148 33.99 -4.44 21.26
CA THR A 148 34.13 -5.13 22.54
C THR A 148 33.01 -4.68 23.49
N PRO A 149 32.29 -5.60 24.15
CA PRO A 149 31.39 -5.24 25.23
C PRO A 149 32.14 -4.52 26.36
N GLU A 150 31.50 -3.56 27.03
CA GLU A 150 32.11 -2.77 28.11
C GLU A 150 32.76 -3.62 29.22
N PHE A 151 32.21 -4.81 29.52
CA PHE A 151 32.84 -5.73 30.48
C PHE A 151 34.15 -6.33 29.96
N CYS A 152 34.28 -6.57 28.65
CA CYS A 152 35.52 -7.04 28.05
C CYS A 152 36.61 -5.96 28.10
N ARG A 153 36.24 -4.69 27.89
CA ARG A 153 37.18 -3.56 28.03
C ARG A 153 37.67 -3.38 29.45
N PHE A 154 36.82 -3.58 30.46
CA PHE A 154 37.19 -3.49 31.87
C PHE A 154 38.21 -4.56 32.32
N TYR A 155 38.13 -5.77 31.75
CA TYR A 155 39.06 -6.88 32.04
C TYR A 155 40.19 -7.03 31.01
N ASP A 156 40.42 -6.01 30.16
CA ASP A 156 41.36 -6.00 29.02
C ASP A 156 41.37 -7.32 28.21
N LEU A 157 40.16 -7.79 27.89
CA LEU A 157 39.92 -9.04 27.18
C LEU A 157 40.01 -8.85 25.66
N LYS A 158 40.95 -9.52 25.01
CA LYS A 158 41.06 -9.59 23.55
C LYS A 158 40.19 -10.72 23.00
N ARG A 159 39.40 -10.43 21.95
CA ARG A 159 38.71 -11.46 21.17
C ARG A 159 39.69 -12.20 20.29
N ILE A 160 39.76 -13.53 20.44
CA ILE A 160 40.51 -14.43 19.56
C ILE A 160 39.52 -15.51 19.10
N GLY A 161 39.12 -15.43 17.83
CA GLY A 161 38.06 -16.27 17.27
C GLY A 161 36.69 -16.05 17.95
N ARG A 162 36.17 -17.09 18.60
CA ARG A 162 34.89 -17.07 19.34
C ARG A 162 35.04 -16.74 20.83
N PHE A 163 36.26 -16.69 21.37
CA PHE A 163 36.50 -16.57 22.82
C PHE A 163 37.25 -15.29 23.19
N TRP A 164 37.09 -14.87 24.44
CA TRP A 164 37.71 -13.69 25.03
C TRP A 164 38.85 -14.13 25.96
N HIS A 165 40.04 -13.58 25.76
CA HIS A 165 41.28 -13.95 26.48
C HIS A 165 41.89 -12.72 27.15
N THR A 166 42.44 -12.85 28.35
CA THR A 166 43.17 -11.77 29.03
C THR A 166 44.45 -11.40 28.28
N ARG A 167 44.84 -10.12 28.31
CA ARG A 167 46.09 -9.63 27.69
C ARG A 167 47.35 -9.81 28.57
N GLY A 168 47.24 -10.48 29.72
CA GLY A 168 48.36 -10.77 30.62
C GLY A 168 48.09 -11.97 31.52
N GLU A 169 49.12 -12.38 32.28
CA GLU A 169 49.11 -13.50 33.22
C GLU A 169 48.00 -13.39 34.27
N ASP A 170 47.53 -14.54 34.76
CA ASP A 170 46.22 -14.72 35.38
C ASP A 170 45.93 -13.82 36.59
N THR A 171 45.11 -12.79 36.37
CA THR A 171 44.48 -12.00 37.45
C THR A 171 43.35 -12.75 38.17
N PHE A 172 42.92 -13.90 37.63
CA PHE A 172 42.04 -14.85 38.29
C PHE A 172 42.84 -16.12 38.61
N GLY A 173 43.49 -16.17 39.78
CA GLY A 173 44.28 -17.31 40.22
C GLY A 173 43.50 -18.63 40.19
N ARG A 174 43.66 -19.39 39.10
CA ARG A 174 42.90 -20.60 38.80
C ARG A 174 43.89 -21.75 38.60
N ASN A 175 44.28 -22.39 39.70
CA ASN A 175 45.23 -23.50 39.69
C ASN A 175 44.89 -24.53 38.60
N GLU A 176 45.84 -24.77 37.70
CA GLU A 176 45.68 -25.62 36.50
C GLU A 176 45.24 -27.06 36.84
N GLU A 177 45.50 -27.52 38.07
CA GLU A 177 45.14 -28.85 38.58
C GLU A 177 43.64 -29.16 38.56
N LYS A 178 42.75 -28.15 38.57
CA LYS A 178 41.30 -28.39 38.58
C LYS A 178 40.73 -28.73 37.20
N PHE A 179 41.31 -28.19 36.13
CA PHE A 179 40.80 -28.39 34.76
C PHE A 179 40.90 -29.87 34.33
N ASN A 180 41.99 -30.54 34.72
CA ASN A 180 42.24 -31.95 34.41
C ASN A 180 41.27 -32.93 35.11
N LYS A 181 40.54 -32.50 36.15
CA LYS A 181 39.50 -33.34 36.79
C LYS A 181 38.14 -33.21 36.12
N GLU A 182 37.75 -32.01 35.69
CA GLU A 182 36.46 -31.78 35.00
C GLU A 182 36.43 -32.45 33.61
N VAL A 183 37.55 -32.44 32.88
CA VAL A 183 37.68 -33.11 31.56
C VAL A 183 37.55 -34.64 31.62
N ASN A 184 37.80 -35.27 32.77
CA ASN A 184 37.61 -36.72 32.92
C ASN A 184 36.14 -37.09 33.20
N ILE A 185 35.42 -36.26 33.95
CA ILE A 185 33.99 -36.49 34.27
C ILE A 185 33.13 -36.41 33.00
N GLU A 186 33.39 -35.43 32.12
CA GLU A 186 32.69 -35.32 30.82
C GLU A 186 32.93 -36.51 29.88
N LYS A 187 34.00 -37.29 30.06
CA LYS A 187 34.27 -38.50 29.25
C LYS A 187 33.49 -39.70 29.74
N GLU A 188 33.32 -39.84 31.06
CA GLU A 188 32.49 -40.90 31.65
C GLU A 188 31.00 -40.65 31.35
N GLU A 189 30.51 -39.41 31.52
CA GLU A 189 29.10 -39.06 31.24
C GLU A 189 28.70 -39.27 29.76
N LYS A 190 29.60 -39.01 28.81
CA LYS A 190 29.34 -39.28 27.38
C LYS A 190 29.20 -40.77 27.05
N SER A 191 29.85 -41.66 27.80
CA SER A 191 29.75 -43.11 27.60
C SER A 191 28.43 -43.72 28.10
N VAL A 192 27.74 -43.03 29.02
CA VAL A 192 26.48 -43.48 29.64
C VAL A 192 25.26 -43.07 28.82
N LEU A 193 25.34 -41.99 28.03
CA LEU A 193 24.21 -41.45 27.26
C LEU A 193 23.97 -42.11 25.89
N GLU A 194 24.86 -43.01 25.44
CA GLU A 194 24.76 -43.67 24.12
C GLU A 194 23.83 -44.91 24.10
N ASN A 195 23.25 -45.30 25.25
CA ASN A 195 22.42 -46.50 25.41
C ASN A 195 20.93 -46.22 25.73
N LEU A 196 20.35 -45.14 25.19
CA LEU A 196 18.90 -44.88 25.27
C LEU A 196 18.28 -44.79 23.87
N GLU A 197 17.48 -45.80 23.51
CA GLU A 197 16.75 -45.85 22.24
C GLU A 197 15.79 -44.66 22.10
N GLN A 198 15.87 -43.95 20.98
CA GLN A 198 14.93 -42.88 20.66
C GLN A 198 13.56 -43.46 20.26
N PRO A 199 12.43 -42.97 20.82
CA PRO A 199 11.11 -43.44 20.43
C PRO A 199 10.80 -43.05 18.98
N LYS A 200 10.36 -44.03 18.19
CA LYS A 200 10.06 -43.88 16.75
C LYS A 200 8.93 -42.85 16.53
N ILE A 201 9.20 -41.86 15.69
CA ILE A 201 8.23 -40.86 15.24
C ILE A 201 7.15 -41.55 14.39
N GLY A 202 5.88 -41.44 14.79
CA GLY A 202 4.75 -42.03 14.08
C GLY A 202 4.45 -41.36 12.73
N GLU A 203 4.03 -42.15 11.75
CA GLU A 203 3.69 -41.66 10.40
C GLU A 203 2.44 -40.76 10.39
N LYS A 204 2.39 -39.81 9.45
CA LYS A 204 1.22 -38.96 9.21
C LYS A 204 0.01 -39.80 8.75
N PRO A 205 -1.22 -39.53 9.26
CA PRO A 205 -2.41 -40.26 8.84
C PRO A 205 -2.76 -39.98 7.37
N LYS A 206 -3.11 -41.04 6.63
CA LYS A 206 -3.54 -40.97 5.22
C LYS A 206 -5.04 -40.67 5.14
N LEU A 207 -5.42 -39.71 4.30
CA LEU A 207 -6.82 -39.39 4.00
C LEU A 207 -7.49 -40.50 3.16
N PRO A 208 -8.79 -40.78 3.35
CA PRO A 208 -9.52 -41.78 2.58
C PRO A 208 -9.78 -41.33 1.13
N PRO A 209 -9.86 -42.27 0.16
CA PRO A 209 -10.04 -41.97 -1.25
C PRO A 209 -11.48 -41.53 -1.59
N LYS A 210 -11.62 -40.61 -2.55
CA LYS A 210 -12.91 -40.19 -3.12
C LYS A 210 -13.57 -41.37 -3.86
N PRO A 211 -14.90 -41.58 -3.73
CA PRO A 211 -15.61 -42.56 -4.55
C PRO A 211 -15.68 -42.13 -6.01
N LYS A 212 -15.48 -43.09 -6.92
CA LYS A 212 -15.71 -42.93 -8.36
C LYS A 212 -17.17 -43.26 -8.66
N LEU A 213 -17.94 -42.33 -9.22
CA LEU A 213 -19.19 -42.68 -9.91
C LEU A 213 -18.89 -42.92 -11.39
N ALA A 214 -19.32 -44.08 -11.89
CA ALA A 214 -19.21 -44.43 -13.30
C ALA A 214 -20.41 -43.87 -14.08
N ALA A 215 -20.16 -43.38 -15.28
CA ALA A 215 -21.19 -43.08 -16.26
C ALA A 215 -21.39 -44.28 -17.19
N LYS A 216 -22.64 -44.67 -17.46
CA LYS A 216 -23.15 -45.11 -18.78
C LYS A 216 -24.70 -45.30 -18.74
N PRO A 217 -25.38 -45.44 -19.90
CA PRO A 217 -26.61 -44.68 -20.16
C PRO A 217 -27.88 -45.53 -20.06
N ILE A 218 -29.03 -44.86 -20.12
CA ILE A 218 -30.28 -45.49 -20.56
C ILE A 218 -30.88 -44.62 -21.68
N THR A 219 -31.04 -45.25 -22.84
CA THR A 219 -31.63 -44.71 -24.06
C THR A 219 -33.16 -44.79 -23.98
N SER A 220 -33.85 -43.87 -24.64
CA SER A 220 -35.31 -43.92 -24.80
C SER A 220 -35.72 -44.84 -25.96
N GLU A 221 -36.53 -45.83 -25.67
CA GLU A 221 -37.30 -46.73 -26.56
C GLU A 221 -38.56 -47.12 -25.74
N GLU A 222 -39.78 -47.29 -26.26
CA GLU A 222 -40.34 -47.18 -27.61
C GLU A 222 -41.45 -46.08 -27.63
N GLN A 223 -42.35 -45.88 -28.61
CA GLN A 223 -42.67 -46.62 -29.83
C GLN A 223 -43.21 -45.70 -30.96
N LYS A 224 -43.32 -46.28 -32.15
CA LYS A 224 -43.91 -45.78 -33.40
C LYS A 224 -45.25 -46.50 -33.67
N GLU A 225 -46.14 -45.87 -34.43
CA GLU A 225 -46.84 -46.45 -35.60
C GLU A 225 -47.21 -45.25 -36.52
N ILE A 226 -46.79 -45.19 -37.81
CA ILE A 226 -47.40 -45.81 -39.02
C ILE A 226 -48.74 -45.11 -39.41
N PHE A 227 -49.05 -44.66 -40.65
CA PHE A 227 -48.26 -44.64 -41.90
C PHE A 227 -48.34 -43.34 -42.74
N SER A 228 -48.80 -43.39 -44.01
CA SER A 228 -48.07 -42.76 -45.13
C SER A 228 -48.86 -42.60 -46.44
N SER A 229 -48.25 -41.96 -47.44
CA SER A 229 -48.68 -41.80 -48.86
C SER A 229 -49.87 -40.84 -49.12
N ALA A 230 -50.02 -40.17 -50.27
CA ALA A 230 -49.20 -40.12 -51.49
C ALA A 230 -49.30 -38.73 -52.17
N THR A 231 -48.33 -38.39 -53.01
CA THR A 231 -48.43 -37.28 -53.99
C THR A 231 -49.35 -37.65 -55.17
N PRO A 232 -49.87 -36.68 -55.93
CA PRO A 232 -49.14 -36.31 -57.15
C PRO A 232 -49.13 -34.81 -57.50
N SER A 233 -48.10 -34.48 -58.29
CA SER A 233 -47.74 -33.21 -58.94
C SER A 233 -48.87 -32.40 -59.59
N THR A 234 -48.75 -31.06 -59.58
CA THR A 234 -48.71 -30.13 -60.75
C THR A 234 -48.78 -28.67 -60.30
N SER A 235 -48.12 -27.75 -61.04
CA SER A 235 -48.17 -26.27 -60.99
C SER A 235 -47.18 -25.52 -60.06
N ASP A 236 -46.04 -25.14 -60.64
CA ASP A 236 -44.94 -24.38 -60.02
C ASP A 236 -45.22 -22.86 -59.84
N GLN A 237 -46.42 -22.51 -59.34
CA GLN A 237 -46.79 -21.11 -59.02
C GLN A 237 -47.43 -20.96 -57.63
N VAL A 238 -47.58 -22.05 -56.88
CA VAL A 238 -48.28 -22.06 -55.58
C VAL A 238 -47.32 -22.29 -54.39
N PHE A 239 -46.03 -22.51 -54.65
CA PHE A 239 -45.03 -22.81 -53.61
C PHE A 239 -44.54 -21.59 -52.83
N THR A 240 -44.38 -20.41 -53.47
CA THR A 240 -43.91 -19.19 -52.80
C THR A 240 -44.88 -18.71 -51.72
N ASP A 241 -46.16 -18.60 -52.07
CA ASP A 241 -47.18 -18.02 -51.19
C ASP A 241 -47.46 -18.88 -49.96
N ASN A 242 -47.30 -20.21 -50.07
CA ASN A 242 -47.46 -21.12 -48.94
C ASN A 242 -46.27 -21.09 -47.97
N GLU A 243 -45.05 -20.83 -48.45
CA GLU A 243 -43.87 -20.70 -47.61
C GLU A 243 -43.88 -19.34 -46.87
N ASP A 244 -44.26 -18.26 -47.55
CA ASP A 244 -44.51 -16.94 -46.94
C ASP A 244 -45.65 -16.97 -45.90
N LEU A 245 -46.76 -17.68 -46.18
CA LEU A 245 -47.82 -17.88 -45.18
C LEU A 245 -47.35 -18.73 -43.99
N ALA A 246 -46.49 -19.73 -44.20
CA ALA A 246 -45.93 -20.55 -43.13
C ALA A 246 -45.03 -19.71 -42.19
N GLU A 247 -44.19 -18.82 -42.73
CA GLU A 247 -43.40 -17.86 -41.94
C GLU A 247 -44.27 -16.81 -41.23
N GLN A 248 -45.35 -16.33 -41.85
CA GLN A 248 -46.31 -15.45 -41.18
C GLN A 248 -47.07 -16.14 -40.04
N ILE A 249 -47.34 -17.45 -40.15
CA ILE A 249 -47.95 -18.25 -39.09
C ILE A 249 -46.94 -18.55 -37.97
N SER A 250 -45.67 -18.83 -38.29
CA SER A 250 -44.63 -19.09 -37.29
C SER A 250 -44.30 -17.84 -36.47
N SER A 251 -44.14 -16.69 -37.14
CA SER A 251 -43.91 -15.39 -36.49
C SER A 251 -45.10 -14.95 -35.61
N LYS A 252 -46.35 -15.10 -36.10
CA LYS A 252 -47.54 -14.84 -35.26
C LYS A 252 -47.64 -15.78 -34.05
N ARG A 253 -47.26 -17.05 -34.17
CA ARG A 253 -47.18 -17.99 -33.03
C ARG A 253 -46.10 -17.60 -32.03
N SER A 254 -44.94 -17.13 -32.50
CA SER A 254 -43.88 -16.59 -31.64
C SER A 254 -44.36 -15.37 -30.85
N ASN A 255 -44.99 -14.40 -31.53
CA ASN A 255 -45.54 -13.20 -30.90
C ASN A 255 -46.66 -13.54 -29.90
N LEU A 256 -47.47 -14.56 -30.17
CA LEU A 256 -48.52 -15.03 -29.25
C LEU A 256 -47.92 -15.67 -27.99
N LEU A 257 -46.86 -16.49 -28.12
CA LEU A 257 -46.11 -17.07 -26.99
C LEU A 257 -45.42 -15.98 -26.15
N GLU A 258 -44.81 -14.99 -26.80
CA GLU A 258 -44.19 -13.86 -26.11
C GLU A 258 -45.23 -13.04 -25.34
N SER A 259 -46.37 -12.73 -25.98
CA SER A 259 -47.51 -12.06 -25.34
C SER A 259 -48.05 -12.86 -24.15
N GLN A 260 -48.18 -14.19 -24.27
CA GLN A 260 -48.59 -15.07 -23.18
C GLN A 260 -47.58 -15.04 -22.02
N SER A 261 -46.28 -14.98 -22.31
CA SER A 261 -45.23 -14.86 -21.29
C SER A 261 -45.28 -13.53 -20.54
N VAL A 262 -45.63 -12.43 -21.22
CA VAL A 262 -45.84 -11.11 -20.63
C VAL A 262 -47.09 -11.10 -19.76
N LEU A 263 -48.17 -11.75 -20.20
CA LEU A 263 -49.43 -11.86 -19.44
C LEU A 263 -49.23 -12.61 -18.11
N LEU A 264 -48.44 -13.69 -18.12
CA LEU A 264 -48.05 -14.41 -16.90
C LEU A 264 -47.21 -13.53 -15.94
N ARG A 265 -46.29 -12.70 -16.45
CA ARG A 265 -45.53 -11.74 -15.62
C ARG A 265 -46.44 -10.70 -14.97
N PHE A 266 -47.41 -10.14 -15.70
CA PHE A 266 -48.38 -9.22 -15.13
C PHE A 266 -49.28 -9.90 -14.09
N GLN A 267 -49.71 -11.15 -14.33
CA GLN A 267 -50.50 -11.91 -13.36
C GLN A 267 -49.73 -12.17 -12.06
N GLN A 268 -48.42 -12.48 -12.15
CA GLN A 268 -47.54 -12.60 -10.98
C GLN A 268 -47.35 -11.27 -10.25
N GLN A 269 -47.21 -10.16 -10.98
CA GLN A 269 -47.07 -8.82 -10.39
C GLN A 269 -48.36 -8.35 -9.68
N ILE A 270 -49.54 -8.67 -10.23
CA ILE A 270 -50.83 -8.42 -9.58
C ILE A 270 -50.93 -9.19 -8.26
N ALA A 271 -50.55 -10.48 -8.24
CA ALA A 271 -50.57 -11.29 -7.02
C ALA A 271 -49.68 -10.70 -5.90
N GLN A 272 -48.46 -10.25 -6.25
CA GLN A 272 -47.55 -9.59 -5.31
C GLN A 272 -48.13 -8.27 -4.77
N LEU A 273 -48.80 -7.48 -5.61
CA LEU A 273 -49.46 -6.24 -5.17
C LEU A 273 -50.64 -6.52 -4.24
N THR A 274 -51.44 -7.57 -4.51
CA THR A 274 -52.54 -7.95 -3.60
C THR A 274 -52.04 -8.40 -2.23
N GLU A 275 -50.93 -9.16 -2.17
CA GLU A 275 -50.30 -9.57 -0.91
C GLU A 275 -49.76 -8.36 -0.13
N GLN A 276 -49.12 -7.40 -0.81
CA GLN A 276 -48.66 -6.14 -0.18
C GLN A 276 -49.81 -5.28 0.34
N ILE A 277 -50.96 -5.25 -0.36
CA ILE A 277 -52.16 -4.54 0.10
C ILE A 277 -52.71 -5.21 1.35
N GLN A 278 -52.81 -6.54 1.38
CA GLN A 278 -53.32 -7.28 2.54
C GLN A 278 -52.42 -7.11 3.77
N ASN A 279 -51.10 -7.24 3.62
CA ASN A 279 -50.14 -6.97 4.71
C ASN A 279 -50.22 -5.53 5.25
N LYS A 280 -50.52 -4.54 4.39
CA LYS A 280 -50.76 -3.15 4.81
C LYS A 280 -52.10 -2.96 5.53
N GLN A 281 -53.14 -3.69 5.15
CA GLN A 281 -54.43 -3.67 5.85
C GLN A 281 -54.33 -4.34 7.24
N GLU A 282 -53.64 -5.47 7.36
CA GLU A 282 -53.44 -6.14 8.65
C GLU A 282 -52.62 -5.30 9.64
N THR A 283 -51.59 -4.60 9.15
CA THR A 283 -50.80 -3.67 9.98
C THR A 283 -51.56 -2.39 10.35
N ALA A 284 -52.50 -1.91 9.53
CA ALA A 284 -53.40 -0.82 9.90
C ALA A 284 -54.38 -1.25 11.01
N ASN A 285 -55.03 -2.41 10.85
CA ASN A 285 -56.04 -2.94 11.78
C ASN A 285 -55.51 -3.23 13.20
N LEU A 286 -54.19 -3.32 13.39
CA LEU A 286 -53.58 -3.47 14.73
C LEU A 286 -53.63 -2.18 15.57
N ASN A 287 -53.73 -1.00 14.94
CA ASN A 287 -53.81 0.27 15.67
C ASN A 287 -55.22 0.55 16.23
N ASP A 288 -56.27 0.06 15.56
CA ASP A 288 -57.66 0.31 15.98
C ASP A 288 -58.06 -0.49 17.24
N LYS A 289 -57.49 -1.67 17.47
CA LYS A 289 -57.77 -2.46 18.69
C LYS A 289 -57.35 -1.75 19.98
N ARG A 290 -56.28 -0.96 19.92
CA ARG A 290 -55.80 -0.17 21.07
C ARG A 290 -56.66 1.09 21.31
N LEU A 291 -57.26 1.65 20.26
CA LEU A 291 -58.23 2.74 20.35
C LEU A 291 -59.59 2.26 20.86
N LEU A 292 -60.07 1.11 20.40
CA LEU A 292 -61.32 0.51 20.89
C LEU A 292 -61.24 0.15 22.38
N ALA A 293 -60.10 -0.37 22.86
CA ALA A 293 -59.88 -0.65 24.28
C ALA A 293 -59.83 0.61 25.18
N LEU A 294 -59.69 1.82 24.61
CA LEU A 294 -59.80 3.08 25.35
C LEU A 294 -61.25 3.61 25.43
N LEU A 295 -62.17 3.00 24.68
CA LEU A 295 -63.55 3.43 24.47
C LEU A 295 -64.60 2.47 25.06
N GLU A 296 -64.19 1.40 25.76
CA GLU A 296 -65.15 0.56 26.50
C GLU A 296 -65.82 1.38 27.62
N GLU A 297 -67.15 1.29 27.70
CA GLU A 297 -68.07 2.34 28.17
C GLU A 297 -68.03 2.69 29.68
N GLY A 298 -67.05 2.15 30.43
CA GLY A 298 -66.82 2.48 31.85
C GLY A 298 -65.75 3.55 32.10
N ASP A 299 -64.64 3.50 31.37
CA ASP A 299 -63.42 4.29 31.70
C ASP A 299 -63.17 5.45 30.72
N ALA A 300 -64.07 5.68 29.75
CA ALA A 300 -63.86 6.61 28.64
C ALA A 300 -63.59 8.06 29.10
N GLU A 301 -64.33 8.57 30.09
CA GLU A 301 -64.08 9.93 30.62
C GLU A 301 -62.74 10.02 31.37
N GLU A 302 -62.38 9.02 32.18
CA GLU A 302 -61.07 9.02 32.84
C GLU A 302 -59.93 8.94 31.83
N ASN A 303 -60.09 8.16 30.75
CA ASN A 303 -59.09 8.02 29.70
C ASN A 303 -58.97 9.31 28.88
N LEU A 304 -60.07 10.01 28.61
CA LEU A 304 -60.05 11.35 28.02
C LEU A 304 -59.35 12.37 28.92
N GLU A 305 -59.57 12.33 30.23
CA GLU A 305 -58.92 13.24 31.17
C GLU A 305 -57.43 12.92 31.35
N LYS A 306 -57.04 11.63 31.35
CA LYS A 306 -55.64 11.18 31.28
C LYS A 306 -54.97 11.65 29.98
N LEU A 307 -55.67 11.61 28.84
CA LEU A 307 -55.18 12.12 27.56
C LEU A 307 -55.06 13.65 27.54
N ARG A 308 -56.03 14.39 28.10
CA ARG A 308 -55.94 15.85 28.28
C ARG A 308 -54.75 16.25 29.13
N ASN A 309 -54.53 15.55 30.25
CA ASN A 309 -53.35 15.77 31.10
C ASN A 309 -52.04 15.39 30.39
N PHE A 310 -52.04 14.36 29.54
CA PHE A 310 -50.88 14.03 28.70
C PHE A 310 -50.59 15.11 27.65
N VAL A 311 -51.63 15.66 27.00
CA VAL A 311 -51.50 16.78 26.06
C VAL A 311 -51.02 18.04 26.77
N ALA A 312 -51.62 18.42 27.91
CA ALA A 312 -51.20 19.58 28.70
C ALA A 312 -49.75 19.47 29.18
N THR A 313 -49.32 18.30 29.69
CA THR A 313 -47.91 18.08 30.08
C THR A 313 -46.96 17.99 28.87
N ALA A 314 -47.44 17.60 27.69
CA ALA A 314 -46.67 17.68 26.45
C ALA A 314 -46.52 19.14 25.95
N GLU A 315 -47.58 19.96 26.06
CA GLU A 315 -47.56 21.39 25.76
C GLU A 315 -46.66 22.17 26.72
N GLU A 316 -46.71 21.88 28.02
CA GLU A 316 -45.80 22.44 29.02
C GLU A 316 -44.34 22.11 28.71
N ARG A 317 -44.03 20.84 28.37
CA ARG A 317 -42.69 20.44 27.91
C ARG A 317 -42.30 21.14 26.61
N ARG A 318 -43.24 21.33 25.68
CA ARG A 318 -43.00 22.05 24.41
C ARG A 318 -42.64 23.51 24.66
N LEU A 319 -43.38 24.18 25.54
CA LEU A 319 -43.11 25.57 25.97
C LEU A 319 -41.77 25.69 26.69
N ALA A 320 -41.47 24.80 27.64
CA ALA A 320 -40.18 24.79 28.35
C ALA A 320 -38.98 24.47 27.43
N LEU A 321 -39.18 23.71 26.36
CA LEU A 321 -38.16 23.50 25.31
C LEU A 321 -38.03 24.73 24.40
N GLU A 322 -39.13 25.42 24.10
CA GLU A 322 -39.14 26.65 23.29
C GLU A 322 -38.51 27.83 24.05
N GLU A 323 -38.73 27.95 25.36
CA GLU A 323 -38.04 28.88 26.25
C GLU A 323 -36.53 28.61 26.24
N LYS A 324 -36.08 27.38 26.52
CA LYS A 324 -34.66 26.99 26.44
C LYS A 324 -34.05 27.20 25.06
N PHE A 325 -34.82 27.00 23.99
CA PHE A 325 -34.38 27.29 22.63
C PHE A 325 -34.20 28.80 22.40
N MET A 326 -35.11 29.62 22.93
CA MET A 326 -35.02 31.08 22.86
C MET A 326 -33.89 31.63 23.73
N GLU A 327 -33.64 31.08 24.91
CA GLU A 327 -32.46 31.37 25.75
C GLU A 327 -31.16 31.02 25.02
N ALA A 328 -31.03 29.79 24.52
CA ALA A 328 -29.84 29.35 23.78
C ALA A 328 -29.62 30.18 22.49
N LYS A 329 -30.70 30.56 21.80
CA LYS A 329 -30.65 31.46 20.65
C LYS A 329 -30.21 32.87 21.04
N ALA A 330 -30.67 33.40 22.18
CA ALA A 330 -30.25 34.70 22.70
C ALA A 330 -28.77 34.69 23.11
N GLU A 331 -28.30 33.64 23.80
CA GLU A 331 -26.88 33.46 24.14
C GLU A 331 -26.02 33.38 22.88
N LEU A 332 -26.45 32.61 21.87
CA LEU A 332 -25.69 32.43 20.62
C LEU A 332 -25.68 33.71 19.77
N LEU A 333 -26.77 34.51 19.79
CA LEU A 333 -26.80 35.85 19.20
C LEU A 333 -25.89 36.83 19.94
N ALA A 334 -25.92 36.86 21.27
CA ALA A 334 -25.02 37.69 22.08
C ALA A 334 -23.55 37.28 21.88
N ARG A 335 -23.26 35.99 21.72
CA ARG A 335 -21.93 35.48 21.38
C ARG A 335 -21.51 35.87 19.97
N LEU A 336 -22.43 35.90 19.00
CA LEU A 336 -22.19 36.43 17.65
C LEU A 336 -21.93 37.94 17.66
N GLU A 337 -22.66 38.70 18.47
CA GLU A 337 -22.49 40.15 18.61
C GLU A 337 -21.16 40.49 19.29
N ASN A 338 -20.81 39.78 20.36
CA ASN A 338 -19.50 39.87 21.00
C ASN A 338 -18.36 39.41 20.08
N ALA A 339 -18.57 38.39 19.24
CA ALA A 339 -17.58 38.02 18.23
C ALA A 339 -17.41 39.13 17.17
N LYS A 340 -18.52 39.75 16.72
CA LYS A 340 -18.51 40.87 15.76
C LYS A 340 -17.89 42.15 16.32
N SER A 341 -18.03 42.44 17.61
CA SER A 341 -17.33 43.58 18.23
C SER A 341 -15.83 43.30 18.37
N VAL A 342 -15.45 42.09 18.82
CA VAL A 342 -14.05 41.66 18.91
C VAL A 342 -13.34 41.62 17.55
N THR A 343 -14.05 41.33 16.44
CA THR A 343 -13.47 41.44 15.09
C THR A 343 -13.41 42.89 14.57
N LYS A 344 -14.39 43.75 14.91
CA LYS A 344 -14.38 45.17 14.51
C LYS A 344 -13.21 45.95 15.08
N ASP A 345 -12.77 45.64 16.29
CA ASP A 345 -11.69 46.37 16.96
C ASP A 345 -10.28 45.98 16.46
N ASN A 346 -10.13 44.96 15.60
CA ASN A 346 -8.82 44.42 15.22
C ASN A 346 -8.62 44.05 13.74
N TYR A 347 -9.62 44.17 12.85
CA TYR A 347 -9.45 43.87 11.41
C TYR A 347 -10.09 44.92 10.48
N PRO A 348 -9.47 45.29 9.34
CA PRO A 348 -10.06 46.25 8.41
C PRO A 348 -11.31 45.67 7.71
N GLU A 349 -12.40 46.44 7.69
CA GLU A 349 -13.70 46.09 7.07
C GLU A 349 -13.59 45.76 5.55
N SER A 350 -12.44 46.00 4.92
CA SER A 350 -12.13 45.57 3.55
C SER A 350 -12.10 44.06 3.36
N TYR A 351 -11.67 43.26 4.34
CA TYR A 351 -11.48 41.82 4.14
C TYR A 351 -12.81 41.07 4.04
N ASP A 352 -13.76 41.38 4.92
CA ASP A 352 -15.11 40.81 4.88
C ASP A 352 -15.88 41.24 3.64
N GLN A 353 -15.74 42.51 3.20
CA GLN A 353 -16.34 42.98 1.95
C GLN A 353 -15.79 42.26 0.73
N ASN A 354 -14.48 41.97 0.67
CA ASN A 354 -13.89 41.20 -0.41
C ASN A 354 -14.43 39.75 -0.44
N ILE A 355 -14.56 39.09 0.71
CA ILE A 355 -15.15 37.74 0.80
C ILE A 355 -16.63 37.74 0.39
N ILE A 356 -17.39 38.75 0.79
CA ILE A 356 -18.80 38.90 0.38
C ILE A 356 -18.90 39.08 -1.13
N ASN A 357 -18.09 39.96 -1.73
CA ASN A 357 -18.06 40.17 -3.17
C ASN A 357 -17.65 38.89 -3.93
N GLU A 358 -16.63 38.16 -3.46
CA GLU A 358 -16.23 36.86 -4.03
C GLU A 358 -17.36 35.82 -3.96
N LEU A 359 -18.12 35.78 -2.86
CA LEU A 359 -19.28 34.89 -2.70
C LEU A 359 -20.47 35.30 -3.60
N GLU A 360 -20.70 36.59 -3.82
CA GLU A 360 -21.71 37.10 -4.75
C GLU A 360 -21.35 36.79 -6.21
N ASP A 361 -20.08 36.97 -6.60
CA ASP A 361 -19.56 36.59 -7.92
C ASP A 361 -19.67 35.06 -8.15
N GLU A 362 -19.35 34.24 -7.14
CA GLU A 362 -19.53 32.79 -7.18
C GLU A 362 -21.01 32.37 -7.29
N PHE A 363 -21.91 33.11 -6.63
CA PHE A 363 -23.34 32.85 -6.71
C PHE A 363 -23.90 33.20 -8.09
N GLU A 364 -23.51 34.34 -8.66
CA GLU A 364 -23.86 34.69 -10.05
C GLU A 364 -23.22 33.75 -11.08
N ARG A 365 -21.98 33.25 -10.85
CA ARG A 365 -21.40 32.15 -11.65
C ARG A 365 -22.29 30.92 -11.65
N LYS A 366 -22.66 30.42 -10.47
CA LYS A 366 -23.52 29.21 -10.33
C LYS A 366 -24.90 29.41 -10.96
N LYS A 367 -25.48 30.60 -10.83
CA LYS A 367 -26.75 30.98 -11.45
C LYS A 367 -26.66 31.06 -12.98
N ARG A 368 -25.55 31.58 -13.53
CA ARG A 368 -25.26 31.54 -14.99
C ARG A 368 -25.09 30.12 -15.50
N ILE A 369 -24.37 29.25 -14.77
CA ILE A 369 -24.22 27.83 -15.11
C ILE A 369 -25.59 27.12 -15.08
N GLN A 370 -26.39 27.34 -14.04
CA GLN A 370 -27.75 26.80 -13.95
C GLN A 370 -28.63 27.26 -15.14
N ALA A 371 -28.53 28.52 -15.55
CA ALA A 371 -29.26 29.05 -16.71
C ALA A 371 -28.73 28.50 -18.06
N LYS A 372 -27.42 28.25 -18.19
CA LYS A 372 -26.83 27.53 -19.34
C LYS A 372 -27.36 26.09 -19.40
N LEU A 373 -27.30 25.36 -18.29
CA LEU A 373 -27.81 23.98 -18.17
C LEU A 373 -29.32 23.88 -18.43
N LEU A 374 -30.14 24.81 -17.92
CA LEU A 374 -31.57 24.87 -18.23
C LEU A 374 -31.83 25.09 -19.72
N LYS A 375 -31.05 25.95 -20.39
CA LYS A 375 -31.14 26.14 -21.84
C LYS A 375 -30.67 24.92 -22.63
N GLU A 376 -29.72 24.13 -22.14
CA GLU A 376 -29.32 22.86 -22.75
C GLU A 376 -30.34 21.75 -22.53
N LEU A 377 -30.98 21.69 -21.35
CA LEU A 377 -32.13 20.82 -21.07
C LEU A 377 -33.32 21.18 -21.97
N GLN A 378 -33.61 22.47 -22.15
CA GLN A 378 -34.63 22.92 -23.08
C GLN A 378 -34.26 22.60 -24.54
N LYS A 379 -33.01 22.85 -24.98
CA LYS A 379 -32.54 22.48 -26.32
C LYS A 379 -32.57 20.98 -26.60
N SER A 380 -32.28 20.15 -25.60
CA SER A 380 -32.39 18.69 -25.75
C SER A 380 -33.85 18.26 -25.82
N SER A 381 -34.74 18.80 -24.97
CA SER A 381 -36.19 18.53 -25.06
C SER A 381 -36.84 19.02 -26.36
N THR A 382 -36.43 20.15 -26.93
CA THR A 382 -36.92 20.59 -28.25
C THR A 382 -36.27 19.80 -29.40
N SER A 383 -35.12 19.17 -29.17
CA SER A 383 -34.50 18.22 -30.12
C SER A 383 -35.15 16.84 -30.10
N GLU A 384 -35.96 16.48 -29.09
CA GLU A 384 -36.71 15.21 -29.10
C GLU A 384 -37.81 15.18 -30.18
N ASN A 385 -38.30 16.34 -30.65
CA ASN A 385 -39.24 16.42 -31.77
C ASN A 385 -38.59 16.23 -33.15
N ASN A 386 -37.25 16.28 -33.26
CA ASN A 386 -36.51 16.01 -34.50
C ASN A 386 -35.53 14.85 -34.26
N GLY A 387 -35.98 13.62 -34.49
CA GLY A 387 -35.36 12.39 -33.97
C GLY A 387 -33.86 12.20 -34.27
N ILE A 388 -33.00 12.58 -33.32
CA ILE A 388 -31.54 12.36 -33.40
C ILE A 388 -31.12 11.11 -32.60
N LYS A 389 -31.00 10.00 -33.35
CA LYS A 389 -29.99 8.92 -33.23
C LYS A 389 -29.83 8.21 -31.87
N SER A 390 -30.55 7.09 -31.76
CA SER A 390 -30.40 6.01 -30.76
C SER A 390 -28.95 5.61 -30.44
N GLU A 391 -28.03 5.69 -31.40
CA GLU A 391 -26.60 5.36 -31.22
C GLU A 391 -25.91 6.13 -30.08
N ASN A 392 -26.25 7.40 -29.87
CA ASN A 392 -25.61 8.19 -28.81
C ASN A 392 -26.07 7.75 -27.41
N ARG A 393 -27.36 7.37 -27.28
CA ARG A 393 -27.89 6.77 -26.05
C ARG A 393 -27.27 5.40 -25.79
N LYS A 394 -27.06 4.59 -26.83
CA LYS A 394 -26.38 3.29 -26.73
C LYS A 394 -24.93 3.46 -26.27
N LYS A 395 -24.14 4.34 -26.89
CA LYS A 395 -22.76 4.64 -26.49
C LYS A 395 -22.64 5.13 -25.04
N MET A 396 -23.59 5.96 -24.59
CA MET A 396 -23.66 6.41 -23.19
C MET A 396 -23.94 5.24 -22.24
N LEU A 397 -24.88 4.35 -22.61
CA LEU A 397 -25.25 3.18 -21.80
C LEU A 397 -24.12 2.14 -21.75
N ASP A 398 -23.45 1.87 -22.89
CA ASP A 398 -22.26 1.02 -22.97
C ASP A 398 -21.13 1.55 -22.07
N LYS A 399 -20.89 2.88 -22.06
CA LYS A 399 -19.89 3.52 -21.19
C LYS A 399 -20.28 3.50 -19.70
N ILE A 400 -21.57 3.62 -19.37
CA ILE A 400 -22.06 3.44 -17.99
C ILE A 400 -21.85 2.00 -17.53
N LEU A 401 -22.09 1.00 -18.39
CA LEU A 401 -21.83 -0.41 -18.10
C LEU A 401 -20.33 -0.70 -17.93
N GLU A 402 -19.47 -0.08 -18.75
CA GLU A 402 -18.00 -0.17 -18.61
C GLU A 402 -17.52 0.41 -17.28
N ILE A 403 -17.98 1.61 -16.91
CA ILE A 403 -17.66 2.24 -15.61
C ILE A 403 -18.15 1.35 -14.46
N ASN A 404 -19.36 0.79 -14.55
CA ASN A 404 -19.88 -0.12 -13.53
C ASN A 404 -19.00 -1.39 -13.40
N ALA A 405 -18.57 -1.97 -14.52
CA ALA A 405 -17.64 -3.11 -14.52
C ALA A 405 -16.26 -2.76 -13.93
N MET A 406 -15.76 -1.52 -14.13
CA MET A 406 -14.56 -1.03 -13.47
C MET A 406 -14.76 -0.84 -11.96
N VAL A 407 -15.88 -0.26 -11.53
CA VAL A 407 -16.24 -0.08 -10.11
C VAL A 407 -16.37 -1.42 -9.39
N VAL A 408 -16.93 -2.46 -10.04
CA VAL A 408 -16.97 -3.83 -9.48
C VAL A 408 -15.56 -4.38 -9.28
N LYS A 409 -14.66 -4.25 -10.26
CA LYS A 409 -13.25 -4.69 -10.15
C LYS A 409 -12.49 -3.91 -9.07
N GLN A 410 -12.70 -2.59 -8.98
CA GLN A 410 -12.10 -1.75 -7.93
C GLN A 410 -12.59 -2.17 -6.54
N ASN A 411 -13.90 -2.42 -6.37
CA ASN A 411 -14.45 -2.93 -5.11
C ASN A 411 -13.89 -4.30 -4.71
N GLU A 412 -13.62 -5.19 -5.66
CA GLU A 412 -12.94 -6.46 -5.40
C GLU A 412 -11.48 -6.26 -4.95
N GLN A 413 -10.76 -5.34 -5.60
CA GLN A 413 -9.40 -4.95 -5.18
C GLN A 413 -9.39 -4.32 -3.78
N ILE A 414 -10.33 -3.42 -3.47
CA ILE A 414 -10.51 -2.80 -2.15
C ILE A 414 -10.81 -3.85 -1.08
N ARG A 415 -11.68 -4.85 -1.37
CA ARG A 415 -11.92 -5.97 -0.45
C ARG A 415 -10.66 -6.79 -0.21
N LYS A 416 -9.85 -7.02 -1.25
CA LYS A 416 -8.57 -7.75 -1.13
C LYS A 416 -7.56 -6.97 -0.29
N THR A 417 -7.36 -5.67 -0.53
CA THR A 417 -6.45 -4.83 0.28
C THR A 417 -6.94 -4.71 1.71
N ALA A 418 -8.25 -4.49 1.93
CA ALA A 418 -8.85 -4.48 3.27
C ALA A 418 -8.63 -5.80 4.02
N SER A 419 -8.78 -6.96 3.36
CA SER A 419 -8.51 -8.27 3.98
C SER A 419 -7.03 -8.45 4.37
N SER A 420 -6.10 -7.94 3.55
CA SER A 420 -4.66 -7.93 3.84
C SER A 420 -4.34 -7.03 5.03
N VAL A 421 -4.91 -5.81 5.07
CA VAL A 421 -4.76 -4.87 6.20
C VAL A 421 -5.34 -5.48 7.48
N GLN A 422 -6.48 -6.16 7.42
CA GLN A 422 -7.05 -6.89 8.56
C GLN A 422 -6.20 -8.11 9.00
N GLN A 423 -5.47 -8.75 8.08
CA GLN A 423 -4.50 -9.78 8.45
C GLN A 423 -3.31 -9.15 9.21
N ILE A 424 -2.69 -8.10 8.65
CA ILE A 424 -1.56 -7.40 9.28
C ILE A 424 -1.95 -6.86 10.67
N ARG A 425 -3.14 -6.26 10.82
CA ARG A 425 -3.65 -5.81 12.13
C ARG A 425 -3.80 -6.96 13.14
N ARG A 426 -4.23 -8.15 12.71
CA ARG A 426 -4.31 -9.34 13.58
C ARG A 426 -2.93 -9.86 13.96
N GLU A 427 -1.97 -9.85 13.04
CA GLU A 427 -0.59 -10.25 13.30
C GLU A 427 0.09 -9.29 14.29
N ILE A 428 -0.12 -7.97 14.15
CA ILE A 428 0.35 -6.96 15.12
C ILE A 428 -0.21 -7.25 16.52
N VAL A 429 -1.53 -7.40 16.67
CA VAL A 429 -2.16 -7.69 17.98
C VAL A 429 -1.71 -9.03 18.57
N GLN A 430 -1.43 -10.03 17.73
CA GLN A 430 -0.86 -11.30 18.19
C GLN A 430 0.59 -11.14 18.69
N LEU A 431 1.43 -10.40 17.97
CA LEU A 431 2.82 -10.14 18.35
C LEU A 431 2.90 -9.29 19.63
N ASP A 432 2.06 -8.26 19.76
CA ASP A 432 1.93 -7.42 20.95
C ASP A 432 1.52 -8.26 22.18
N GLY A 433 0.47 -9.09 22.05
CA GLY A 433 0.09 -10.03 23.10
C GLY A 433 1.12 -11.14 23.37
N ILE A 434 2.05 -11.45 22.46
CA ILE A 434 3.19 -12.35 22.72
C ILE A 434 4.28 -11.59 23.48
N LEU A 435 4.54 -10.32 23.13
CA LEU A 435 5.49 -9.46 23.81
C LEU A 435 5.09 -9.28 25.29
N ASP A 436 3.84 -8.92 25.58
CA ASP A 436 3.33 -8.78 26.95
C ASP A 436 3.45 -10.08 27.77
N ARG A 437 3.09 -11.22 27.18
CA ARG A 437 3.17 -12.53 27.86
C ARG A 437 4.61 -12.95 28.11
N THR A 438 5.52 -12.72 27.16
CA THR A 438 6.95 -13.05 27.32
C THR A 438 7.63 -12.09 28.29
N PHE A 439 7.32 -10.79 28.25
CA PHE A 439 7.76 -9.82 29.25
C PHE A 439 7.27 -10.20 30.64
N THR A 440 5.98 -10.49 30.82
CA THR A 440 5.40 -10.93 32.11
C THR A 440 6.01 -12.24 32.61
N ALA A 441 6.30 -13.20 31.72
CA ALA A 441 6.95 -14.46 32.10
C ALA A 441 8.41 -14.25 32.56
N VAL A 442 9.16 -13.38 31.86
CA VAL A 442 10.53 -13.02 32.22
C VAL A 442 10.55 -12.20 33.51
N ASP A 443 9.65 -11.23 33.68
CA ASP A 443 9.50 -10.48 34.92
C ASP A 443 9.14 -11.42 36.09
N ARG A 444 8.17 -12.34 35.92
CA ARG A 444 7.85 -13.35 36.93
C ARG A 444 9.05 -14.24 37.26
N TRP A 445 9.91 -14.59 36.31
CA TRP A 445 11.16 -15.33 36.56
C TRP A 445 12.22 -14.47 37.29
N ILE A 446 12.28 -13.17 36.96
CA ILE A 446 13.10 -12.13 37.61
C ILE A 446 12.49 -11.65 38.97
N GLY A 447 11.26 -12.05 39.29
CA GLY A 447 10.64 -11.98 40.61
C GLY A 447 10.87 -13.28 41.40
N ALA A 448 10.24 -14.38 40.98
CA ALA A 448 10.08 -15.63 41.73
C ALA A 448 11.38 -16.26 42.28
N ASN A 449 12.45 -16.31 41.48
CA ASN A 449 13.76 -16.84 41.95
C ASN A 449 14.41 -15.98 43.06
N GLY A 450 13.81 -14.86 43.49
CA GLY A 450 14.20 -14.12 44.68
C GLY A 450 13.54 -14.65 45.96
N SER A 451 12.31 -15.16 45.84
CA SER A 451 11.59 -15.78 46.95
C SER A 451 12.15 -17.16 47.28
N VAL A 452 12.50 -17.97 46.27
CA VAL A 452 13.02 -19.35 46.46
C VAL A 452 14.32 -19.38 47.28
N TYR A 453 15.19 -18.36 47.18
CA TYR A 453 16.40 -18.23 48.02
C TYR A 453 16.20 -17.42 49.31
N SER A 454 14.97 -16.95 49.56
CA SER A 454 14.56 -16.22 50.77
C SER A 454 13.67 -17.05 51.71
N SER A 455 13.00 -18.09 51.21
CA SER A 455 12.09 -18.96 51.98
C SER A 455 12.70 -20.32 52.36
N GLY A 456 13.87 -20.66 51.82
CA GLY A 456 14.67 -21.83 52.22
C GLY A 456 15.98 -21.42 52.90
N ILE A 457 16.35 -22.15 53.96
CA ILE A 457 17.55 -21.97 54.79
C ILE A 457 17.45 -20.79 55.78
N SER A 458 16.61 -20.99 56.80
CA SER A 458 17.05 -20.66 58.16
C SER A 458 18.24 -21.54 58.55
N SER A 459 19.09 -21.03 59.44
CA SER A 459 20.21 -21.74 60.11
C SER A 459 21.50 -21.94 59.29
N SER A 460 22.54 -21.20 59.71
CA SER A 460 23.98 -21.32 59.34
C SER A 460 24.35 -21.09 57.87
N MET A 461 24.98 -19.95 57.58
CA MET A 461 25.57 -19.64 56.26
C MET A 461 26.80 -18.73 56.44
N THR A 462 27.91 -19.06 55.78
CA THR A 462 29.21 -18.37 55.94
C THR A 462 29.26 -17.01 55.24
N LEU A 463 30.20 -16.14 55.65
CA LEU A 463 30.29 -14.74 55.16
C LEU A 463 30.41 -14.65 53.63
N THR A 464 31.26 -15.49 53.04
CA THR A 464 31.47 -15.59 51.58
C THR A 464 30.23 -16.03 50.80
N GLN A 465 29.30 -16.75 51.43
CA GLN A 465 28.02 -17.13 50.83
C GLN A 465 26.99 -15.99 50.87
N LYS A 466 27.05 -15.07 51.84
CA LYS A 466 26.25 -13.83 51.84
C LYS A 466 26.65 -12.90 50.68
N GLU A 467 27.95 -12.68 50.50
CA GLU A 467 28.48 -11.81 49.44
C GLU A 467 28.10 -12.34 48.04
N ASN A 468 28.20 -13.65 47.82
CA ASN A 468 27.76 -14.29 46.59
C ASN A 468 26.23 -14.15 46.34
N LYS A 469 25.39 -14.34 47.38
CA LYS A 469 23.94 -14.06 47.27
C LYS A 469 23.67 -12.60 46.87
N GLN A 470 24.38 -11.65 47.49
CA GLN A 470 24.19 -10.22 47.24
C GLN A 470 24.64 -9.82 45.83
N MET A 471 25.74 -10.38 45.32
CA MET A 471 26.19 -10.21 43.94
C MET A 471 25.19 -10.77 42.91
N VAL A 472 24.56 -11.92 43.17
CA VAL A 472 23.50 -12.47 42.32
C VAL A 472 22.28 -11.54 42.28
N ILE A 473 21.87 -10.99 43.43
CA ILE A 473 20.77 -10.01 43.51
C ILE A 473 21.09 -8.75 42.71
N ILE A 474 22.30 -8.20 42.83
CA ILE A 474 22.72 -6.99 42.09
C ILE A 474 22.76 -7.23 40.58
N ARG A 475 23.28 -8.39 40.12
CA ARG A 475 23.28 -8.75 38.69
C ARG A 475 21.86 -8.86 38.13
N ARG A 476 20.94 -9.44 38.91
CA ARG A 476 19.50 -9.54 38.57
C ARG A 476 18.82 -8.16 38.58
N GLN A 477 19.14 -7.33 39.57
CA GLN A 477 18.90 -5.88 39.63
C GLN A 477 19.14 -5.18 38.28
N ARG A 478 20.38 -5.35 37.80
CA ARG A 478 20.88 -4.75 36.56
C ARG A 478 20.24 -5.35 35.30
N ALA A 479 20.02 -6.67 35.26
CA ALA A 479 19.35 -7.34 34.15
C ALA A 479 17.89 -6.88 33.99
N TYR A 480 17.15 -6.77 35.10
CA TYR A 480 15.80 -6.21 35.09
C TYR A 480 15.76 -4.77 34.57
N LYS A 481 16.65 -3.90 35.09
CA LYS A 481 16.74 -2.50 34.67
C LYS A 481 17.09 -2.36 33.19
N LEU A 482 17.89 -3.26 32.63
CA LEU A 482 18.19 -3.30 31.19
C LEU A 482 16.97 -3.78 30.38
N LEU A 483 16.28 -4.83 30.83
CA LEU A 483 15.08 -5.35 30.16
C LEU A 483 13.96 -4.29 30.08
N VAL A 484 13.65 -3.64 31.21
CA VAL A 484 12.66 -2.55 31.28
C VAL A 484 13.07 -1.41 30.34
N LYS A 485 14.35 -1.00 30.35
CA LYS A 485 14.84 0.05 29.45
C LYS A 485 14.70 -0.35 27.97
N THR A 486 14.98 -1.60 27.60
CA THR A 486 14.77 -2.06 26.22
C THR A 486 13.29 -2.09 25.84
N HIS A 487 12.40 -2.49 26.75
CA HIS A 487 10.96 -2.48 26.51
C HIS A 487 10.42 -1.05 26.34
N GLU A 488 10.83 -0.13 27.21
CA GLU A 488 10.54 1.31 27.12
C GLU A 488 11.04 1.91 25.80
N GLN A 489 12.26 1.57 25.36
CA GLN A 489 12.79 2.00 24.07
C GLN A 489 12.00 1.44 22.87
N CYS A 490 11.57 0.17 22.93
CA CYS A 490 10.72 -0.42 21.90
C CYS A 490 9.31 0.21 21.87
N ALA A 491 8.73 0.54 23.03
CA ALA A 491 7.47 1.26 23.13
C ALA A 491 7.57 2.68 22.53
N LEU A 492 8.64 3.41 22.84
CA LEU A 492 8.93 4.72 22.24
C LEU A 492 9.06 4.64 20.71
N ILE A 493 9.81 3.66 20.19
CA ILE A 493 9.92 3.42 18.74
C ILE A 493 8.54 3.14 18.12
N THR A 494 7.70 2.35 18.79
CA THR A 494 6.35 2.01 18.31
C THR A 494 5.46 3.27 18.26
N SER A 495 5.49 4.12 19.29
CA SER A 495 4.78 5.41 19.27
C SER A 495 5.28 6.36 18.20
N ALA A 496 6.60 6.42 17.97
CA ALA A 496 7.20 7.25 16.91
C ALA A 496 6.73 6.80 15.52
N ILE A 497 6.72 5.49 15.26
CA ILE A 497 6.19 4.91 14.01
C ILE A 497 4.70 5.24 13.82
N GLN A 498 3.90 5.17 14.88
CA GLN A 498 2.48 5.55 14.83
C GLN A 498 2.31 7.03 14.46
N THR A 499 3.00 7.94 15.17
CA THR A 499 2.95 9.38 14.85
C THR A 499 3.49 9.69 13.45
N GLN A 500 4.49 8.95 12.96
CA GLN A 500 4.97 9.12 11.59
C GLN A 500 3.90 8.69 10.57
N GLY A 501 3.21 7.57 10.80
CA GLY A 501 2.09 7.15 9.95
C GLY A 501 0.93 8.13 9.95
N GLU A 502 0.63 8.76 11.09
CA GLU A 502 -0.36 9.85 11.18
C GLU A 502 0.07 11.08 10.36
N MET A 503 1.34 11.47 10.44
CA MET A 503 1.91 12.56 9.63
C MET A 503 1.92 12.23 8.13
N GLU A 504 2.19 10.99 7.74
CA GLU A 504 2.10 10.52 6.35
C GLU A 504 0.65 10.61 5.82
N CYS A 505 -0.35 10.19 6.61
CA CYS A 505 -1.76 10.37 6.24
C CYS A 505 -2.15 11.86 6.11
N GLN A 506 -1.65 12.74 6.98
CA GLN A 506 -1.87 14.19 6.87
C GLN A 506 -1.18 14.80 5.64
N LEU A 507 0.02 14.31 5.29
CA LEU A 507 0.71 14.72 4.06
C LEU A 507 -0.08 14.32 2.81
N ASP A 508 -0.64 13.10 2.77
CA ASP A 508 -1.50 12.66 1.68
C ASP A 508 -2.79 13.49 1.61
N GLU A 509 -3.44 13.81 2.74
CA GLU A 509 -4.62 14.68 2.77
C GLU A 509 -4.30 16.10 2.25
N LEU A 510 -3.18 16.67 2.66
CA LEU A 510 -2.70 17.97 2.17
C LEU A 510 -2.32 17.92 0.68
N ALA A 511 -1.71 16.83 0.20
CA ALA A 511 -1.37 16.64 -1.21
C ALA A 511 -2.65 16.57 -2.07
N ASN A 512 -3.65 15.79 -1.66
CA ASN A 512 -4.97 15.75 -2.31
C ASN A 512 -5.64 17.13 -2.32
N LYS A 513 -5.51 17.90 -1.23
CA LYS A 513 -6.04 19.27 -1.17
C LYS A 513 -5.32 20.23 -2.12
N ILE A 514 -4.00 20.14 -2.23
CA ILE A 514 -3.20 20.89 -3.20
C ILE A 514 -3.63 20.51 -4.63
N GLU A 515 -3.79 19.22 -4.93
CA GLU A 515 -4.23 18.74 -6.24
C GLU A 515 -5.61 19.32 -6.61
N MET A 516 -6.59 19.29 -5.69
CA MET A 516 -7.90 19.92 -5.90
C MET A 516 -7.81 21.42 -6.19
N GLU A 517 -6.99 22.19 -5.47
CA GLU A 517 -6.84 23.63 -5.75
C GLU A 517 -6.11 23.88 -7.07
N THR A 518 -5.12 23.06 -7.45
CA THR A 518 -4.48 23.16 -8.77
C THR A 518 -5.46 22.84 -9.89
N GLN A 519 -6.34 21.85 -9.72
CA GLN A 519 -7.35 21.49 -10.70
C GLN A 519 -8.35 22.65 -10.91
N LYS A 520 -8.83 23.30 -9.84
CA LYS A 520 -9.68 24.51 -9.98
C LYS A 520 -9.00 25.63 -10.77
N GLY A 521 -7.69 25.81 -10.57
CA GLY A 521 -6.89 26.77 -11.33
C GLY A 521 -6.86 26.46 -12.83
N VAL A 522 -6.72 25.18 -13.18
CA VAL A 522 -6.78 24.70 -14.58
C VAL A 522 -8.19 24.82 -15.15
N ASP A 523 -9.22 24.45 -14.40
CA ASP A 523 -10.62 24.53 -14.82
C ASP A 523 -11.02 25.99 -15.13
N GLY A 524 -10.60 26.95 -14.29
CA GLY A 524 -10.82 28.37 -14.52
C GLY A 524 -10.03 28.95 -15.70
N GLN A 525 -8.86 28.38 -16.04
CA GLN A 525 -8.14 28.71 -17.28
C GLN A 525 -8.84 28.11 -18.51
N LEU A 526 -9.37 26.89 -18.39
CA LEU A 526 -10.12 26.22 -19.45
C LEU A 526 -11.45 26.92 -19.75
N GLU A 527 -12.17 27.42 -18.73
CA GLU A 527 -13.40 28.23 -18.91
C GLU A 527 -13.09 29.48 -19.74
N ARG A 528 -12.00 30.20 -19.44
CA ARG A 528 -11.58 31.39 -20.21
C ARG A 528 -11.22 31.04 -21.66
N LEU A 529 -10.40 30.01 -21.87
CA LEU A 529 -10.04 29.56 -23.22
C LEU A 529 -11.26 29.08 -24.03
N LEU A 530 -12.28 28.51 -23.38
CA LEU A 530 -13.53 28.13 -24.02
C LEU A 530 -14.36 29.35 -24.44
N ASP A 531 -14.48 30.36 -23.56
CA ASP A 531 -15.16 31.61 -23.86
C ASP A 531 -14.44 32.38 -24.99
N ASP A 532 -13.10 32.47 -24.97
CA ASP A 532 -12.30 33.07 -26.05
C ASP A 532 -12.51 32.36 -27.39
N LEU A 533 -12.53 31.01 -27.39
CA LEU A 533 -12.82 30.19 -28.58
C LEU A 533 -14.25 30.42 -29.08
N MET A 534 -15.22 30.60 -28.17
CA MET A 534 -16.60 30.95 -28.54
C MET A 534 -16.69 32.34 -29.20
N VAL A 535 -15.91 33.33 -28.74
CA VAL A 535 -15.81 34.66 -29.36
C VAL A 535 -15.22 34.56 -30.76
N ILE A 536 -14.08 33.89 -30.93
CA ILE A 536 -13.43 33.69 -32.25
C ILE A 536 -14.38 32.95 -33.22
N ARG A 537 -15.13 31.95 -32.76
CA ARG A 537 -16.16 31.27 -33.58
C ARG A 537 -17.41 32.12 -33.86
N ALA A 538 -17.66 33.19 -33.11
CA ALA A 538 -18.72 34.15 -33.44
C ALA A 538 -18.21 35.15 -34.47
N GLU A 539 -16.99 35.65 -34.31
CA GLU A 539 -16.32 36.56 -35.24
C GLU A 539 -16.10 35.91 -36.61
N ASN A 540 -15.58 34.68 -36.67
CA ASN A 540 -15.43 33.96 -37.95
C ASN A 540 -16.76 33.78 -38.70
N ARG A 541 -17.87 33.52 -38.00
CA ARG A 541 -19.23 33.42 -38.61
C ARG A 541 -19.84 34.77 -38.98
N GLU A 542 -19.32 35.87 -38.45
CA GLU A 542 -19.66 37.23 -38.88
C GLU A 542 -18.85 37.60 -40.12
N LEU A 543 -17.57 37.23 -40.17
CA LEU A 543 -16.70 37.38 -41.34
C LEU A 543 -17.17 36.52 -42.52
N GLU A 544 -17.53 35.25 -42.30
CA GLU A 544 -18.13 34.37 -43.32
C GLU A 544 -19.37 35.03 -43.94
N ARG A 545 -20.30 35.56 -43.13
CA ARG A 545 -21.48 36.28 -43.63
C ARG A 545 -21.15 37.58 -44.37
N ARG A 546 -20.07 38.27 -44.03
CA ARG A 546 -19.64 39.47 -44.75
C ARG A 546 -19.05 39.11 -46.12
N ILE A 547 -18.27 38.03 -46.18
CA ILE A 547 -17.74 37.50 -47.44
C ILE A 547 -18.90 37.02 -48.33
N GLU A 548 -19.88 36.27 -47.80
CA GLU A 548 -21.07 35.85 -48.55
C GLU A 548 -21.88 37.05 -49.09
N ASN A 549 -22.01 38.13 -48.32
CA ASN A 549 -22.68 39.35 -48.78
C ASN A 549 -21.87 40.10 -49.84
N GLU A 550 -20.55 40.27 -49.65
CA GLU A 550 -19.66 40.92 -50.62
C GLU A 550 -19.58 40.12 -51.93
N GLU A 551 -19.56 38.78 -51.89
CA GLU A 551 -19.63 37.93 -53.08
C GLU A 551 -21.00 38.03 -53.78
N GLY A 552 -22.09 38.23 -53.04
CA GLY A 552 -23.43 38.49 -53.59
C GLY A 552 -23.52 39.83 -54.31
N GLU A 553 -23.09 40.92 -53.67
CA GLU A 553 -23.12 42.28 -54.26
C GLU A 553 -22.24 42.37 -55.52
N ASN A 554 -21.06 41.72 -55.54
CA ASN A 554 -20.20 41.65 -56.73
C ASN A 554 -20.74 40.72 -57.84
N GLY A 555 -21.71 39.85 -57.53
CA GLY A 555 -22.41 39.01 -58.49
C GLY A 555 -23.48 39.78 -59.26
N ASP A 556 -24.29 40.56 -58.52
CA ASP A 556 -25.36 41.39 -59.11
C ASP A 556 -24.77 42.53 -59.98
N GLU A 557 -23.62 43.13 -59.59
CA GLU A 557 -22.91 44.13 -60.43
C GLU A 557 -22.29 43.57 -61.74
N GLN A 558 -22.38 42.26 -62.00
CA GLN A 558 -21.91 41.64 -63.25
C GLN A 558 -23.05 41.20 -64.20
N GLU A 559 -24.32 41.36 -63.81
CA GLU A 559 -25.48 41.06 -64.66
C GLU A 559 -26.23 42.31 -65.21
N GLU A 560 -25.80 43.54 -64.86
CA GLU A 560 -26.20 44.81 -65.55
C GLU A 560 -25.22 45.26 -66.65
#